data_AF-A0A2D7AVC8-F1
#
_entry.id   AF-A0A2D7AVC8-F1
#
_cell.length_a   1.000
_cell.length_b   1.000
_cell.length_c   1.000
_cell.angle_alpha   90.00
_cell.angle_beta   90.00
_cell.angle_gamma   90.00
#
_symmetry.space_group_name_H-M   'P 1'
#
loop_
_entity.id
_entity.type
_entity.pdbx_description
1 polymer ?
#
loop_
_entity_poly.entity_id
_entity_poly.type
_entity_poly.pdbx_seq_one_letter_code
_entity_poly.pdbx_strand_id
1 'polypeptide(L)'
;MGDRLESVDAVVEKYAVVSNPVKSRIYVGLGSIFVVFSIIGIWIPGWPTVSWAVPAAFLFSLSNEKLFRWTLTNRFFGSALFEYYATGKTLPGHVKLVIAAMIGLMSSASAYFVWYISTKGDGTLFDTSSWSGKDEFGFGAITVLSVGILGIIYVLTAVKTRK
;
A
#
# COMPACT_ATOMS: atom_id res chain seq x y z
N MET A 1 9.08 19.85 13.26
CA MET A 1 7.64 19.94 12.90
C MET A 1 7.61 20.63 11.55
N GLY A 2 7.22 19.96 10.47
CA GLY A 2 7.02 20.65 9.19
C GLY A 2 5.65 21.32 9.21
N ASP A 3 5.55 22.57 8.77
CA ASP A 3 4.29 23.30 8.69
C ASP A 3 3.27 22.50 7.89
N ARG A 4 2.16 22.15 8.55
CA ARG A 4 1.03 21.48 7.90
C ARG A 4 0.40 22.49 6.95
N LEU A 5 0.13 22.08 5.72
CA LEU A 5 -0.59 22.93 4.78
C LEU A 5 -2.06 23.04 5.18
N GLU A 6 -2.56 24.26 5.36
CA GLU A 6 -3.91 24.54 5.86
C GLU A 6 -4.99 24.44 4.77
N SER A 7 -4.64 24.52 3.49
CA SER A 7 -5.60 24.56 2.38
C SER A 7 -5.26 23.61 1.24
N VAL A 8 -6.30 23.17 0.52
CA VAL A 8 -6.16 22.34 -0.69
C VAL A 8 -5.36 23.10 -1.76
N ASP A 9 -5.56 24.41 -1.88
CA ASP A 9 -4.82 25.26 -2.81
C ASP A 9 -3.31 25.20 -2.54
N ALA A 10 -2.88 25.30 -1.28
CA ALA A 10 -1.47 25.22 -0.91
C ALA A 10 -0.88 23.82 -1.18
N VAL A 11 -1.67 22.76 -1.03
CA VAL A 11 -1.27 21.39 -1.39
C VAL A 11 -1.10 21.25 -2.90
N VAL A 12 -2.06 21.76 -3.68
CA VAL A 12 -2.02 21.72 -5.14
C VAL A 12 -0.82 22.50 -5.65
N GLU A 13 -0.60 23.72 -5.17
CA GLU A 13 0.54 24.56 -5.58
C GLU A 13 1.89 23.88 -5.28
N LYS A 14 2.01 23.21 -4.13
CA LYS A 14 3.25 22.52 -3.74
C LYS A 14 3.54 21.25 -4.52
N TYR A 15 2.51 20.49 -4.91
CA TYR A 15 2.68 19.13 -5.43
C TYR A 15 2.19 18.92 -6.87
N ALA A 16 1.42 19.85 -7.43
CA ALA A 16 1.00 19.78 -8.81
C ALA A 16 2.15 20.22 -9.73
N VAL A 17 2.49 19.34 -10.67
CA VAL A 17 3.50 19.58 -11.69
C VAL A 17 2.87 19.17 -13.01
N VAL A 18 2.41 20.14 -13.79
CA VAL A 18 1.75 19.85 -15.07
C VAL A 18 2.80 19.41 -16.09
N SER A 19 2.73 18.16 -16.53
CA SER A 19 3.61 17.60 -17.57
C SER A 19 3.06 17.85 -18.98
N ASN A 20 3.89 17.57 -20.01
CA ASN A 20 3.53 17.67 -21.43
C ASN A 20 2.17 16.97 -21.73
N PRO A 21 1.29 17.56 -22.55
CA PRO A 21 -0.06 17.05 -22.84
C PRO A 21 -0.14 15.56 -23.20
N VAL A 22 0.88 15.00 -23.86
CA VAL A 22 0.90 13.56 -24.21
C VAL A 22 1.14 12.69 -22.96
N LYS A 23 2.12 13.03 -22.12
CA LYS A 23 2.40 12.31 -20.87
C LYS A 23 1.27 12.46 -19.86
N SER A 24 0.68 13.66 -19.81
CA SER A 24 -0.48 13.96 -18.98
C SER A 24 -1.64 12.99 -19.25
N ARG A 25 -1.93 12.68 -20.53
CA ARG A 25 -3.04 11.78 -20.87
C ARG A 25 -2.83 10.33 -20.42
N ILE A 26 -1.59 9.84 -20.47
CA ILE A 26 -1.22 8.51 -19.97
C ILE A 26 -1.41 8.45 -18.44
N TYR A 27 -0.90 9.44 -17.72
CA TYR A 27 -1.05 9.50 -16.27
C TYR A 27 -2.51 9.66 -15.83
N VAL A 28 -3.33 10.41 -16.57
CA VAL A 28 -4.78 10.49 -16.32
C VAL A 28 -5.44 9.13 -16.51
N GLY A 29 -5.12 8.40 -17.59
CA GLY A 29 -5.65 7.06 -17.84
C GLY A 29 -5.28 6.09 -16.71
N LEU A 30 -4.00 6.04 -16.35
CA LEU A 30 -3.49 5.18 -15.29
C LEU A 30 -4.07 5.55 -13.92
N GLY A 31 -4.13 6.84 -13.59
CA GLY A 31 -4.72 7.35 -12.36
C GLY A 31 -6.21 7.01 -12.26
N SER A 32 -6.94 7.07 -13.38
CA SER A 32 -8.36 6.72 -13.43
C SER A 32 -8.60 5.25 -13.12
N ILE A 33 -7.73 4.34 -13.57
CA ILE A 33 -7.80 2.91 -13.23
C ILE A 33 -7.69 2.72 -11.71
N PHE A 34 -6.75 3.41 -11.06
CA PHE A 34 -6.62 3.35 -9.61
C PHE A 34 -7.82 3.96 -8.88
N VAL A 35 -8.42 5.04 -9.39
CA VAL A 35 -9.67 5.59 -8.85
C VAL A 35 -10.80 4.55 -8.92
N VAL A 36 -10.91 3.80 -10.02
CA VAL A 36 -11.92 2.73 -10.13
C VAL A 36 -11.74 1.69 -9.02
N PHE A 37 -10.51 1.24 -8.76
CA PHE A 37 -10.24 0.32 -7.64
C PHE A 37 -10.53 0.93 -6.27
N SER A 38 -10.23 2.21 -6.07
CA SER A 38 -10.63 2.92 -4.85
C SER A 38 -12.13 2.93 -4.64
N ILE A 39 -12.88 3.23 -5.71
CA ILE A 39 -14.34 3.31 -5.67
C ILE A 39 -14.95 1.93 -5.39
N ILE A 40 -14.48 0.86 -6.06
CA ILE A 40 -14.93 -0.51 -5.79
C ILE A 40 -14.77 -0.87 -4.31
N GLY A 41 -13.66 -0.45 -3.71
CA GLY A 41 -13.39 -0.69 -2.29
C GLY A 41 -14.38 -0.06 -1.31
N ILE A 42 -15.15 0.96 -1.73
CA ILE A 42 -16.15 1.59 -0.86
C ILE A 42 -17.25 0.58 -0.49
N TRP A 43 -17.57 -0.36 -1.38
CA TRP A 43 -18.59 -1.38 -1.15
C TRP A 43 -18.05 -2.69 -0.58
N ILE A 44 -16.72 -2.88 -0.61
CA ILE A 44 -16.08 -4.12 -0.14
C ILE A 44 -15.42 -3.86 1.22
N PRO A 45 -15.98 -4.38 2.33
CA PRO A 45 -15.37 -4.23 3.64
C PRO A 45 -13.97 -4.87 3.67
N GLY A 46 -13.01 -4.15 4.23
CA GLY A 46 -11.60 -4.56 4.28
C GLY A 46 -10.76 -4.21 3.05
N TRP A 47 -11.36 -3.67 1.98
CA TRP A 47 -10.60 -3.21 0.82
C TRP A 47 -9.89 -1.87 1.09
N PRO A 48 -8.61 -1.71 0.72
CA PRO A 48 -7.84 -0.52 1.05
C PRO A 48 -8.09 0.64 0.06
N THR A 49 -9.29 1.23 0.09
CA THR A 49 -9.71 2.33 -0.82
C THR A 49 -8.72 3.48 -0.87
N VAL A 50 -8.23 3.94 0.29
CA VAL A 50 -7.29 5.07 0.38
C VAL A 50 -5.94 4.70 -0.23
N SER A 51 -5.46 3.46 -0.04
CA SER A 51 -4.18 3.01 -0.59
C SER A 51 -4.16 3.01 -2.11
N TRP A 52 -5.30 2.75 -2.76
CA TRP A 52 -5.45 2.90 -4.21
C TRP A 52 -5.61 4.36 -4.64
N ALA A 53 -6.16 5.21 -3.79
CA ALA A 53 -6.41 6.61 -4.12
C ALA A 53 -5.13 7.45 -4.06
N VAL A 54 -4.15 7.06 -3.23
CA VAL A 54 -2.84 7.72 -3.13
C VAL A 54 -2.06 7.73 -4.46
N PRO A 55 -1.79 6.58 -5.12
CA PRO A 55 -1.13 6.59 -6.42
C PRO A 55 -1.97 7.27 -7.50
N ALA A 56 -3.31 7.20 -7.44
CA ALA A 56 -4.17 7.95 -8.33
C ALA A 56 -3.95 9.47 -8.21
N ALA A 57 -3.97 9.98 -6.97
CA ALA A 57 -3.73 11.39 -6.67
C ALA A 57 -2.32 11.82 -7.09
N PHE A 58 -1.31 10.97 -6.90
CA PHE A 58 0.05 11.23 -7.37
C PHE A 58 0.13 11.34 -8.90
N LEU A 59 -0.53 10.45 -9.64
CA LEU A 59 -0.56 10.52 -11.10
C LEU A 59 -1.31 11.75 -11.60
N PHE A 60 -2.40 12.14 -10.93
CA PHE A 60 -3.11 13.37 -11.24
C PHE A 60 -2.29 14.62 -10.89
N SER A 61 -1.51 14.61 -9.82
CA SER A 61 -0.62 15.74 -9.50
C SER A 61 0.42 15.97 -10.60
N LEU A 62 0.82 14.93 -11.34
CA LEU A 62 1.75 15.04 -12.47
C LEU A 62 1.09 15.38 -13.82
N SER A 63 -0.24 15.44 -13.89
CA SER A 63 -0.95 15.49 -15.18
C SER A 63 -2.04 16.53 -15.26
N ASN A 64 -2.88 16.67 -14.24
CA ASN A 64 -4.05 17.53 -14.25
C ASN A 64 -4.40 18.03 -12.84
N GLU A 65 -4.19 19.32 -12.61
CA GLU A 65 -4.50 20.00 -11.36
C GLU A 65 -5.96 19.84 -10.92
N LYS A 66 -6.92 19.87 -11.86
CA LYS A 66 -8.35 19.76 -11.51
C LYS A 66 -8.67 18.36 -10.97
N LEU A 67 -8.11 17.32 -11.57
CA LEU A 67 -8.28 15.95 -11.09
C LEU A 67 -7.55 15.72 -9.77
N PHE A 68 -6.37 16.31 -9.59
CA PHE A 68 -5.66 16.25 -8.31
C PHE A 68 -6.46 16.95 -7.20
N ARG A 69 -6.98 18.14 -7.47
CA ARG A 69 -7.87 18.86 -6.54
C ARG A 69 -9.10 18.01 -6.21
N TRP A 70 -9.72 17.39 -7.20
CA TRP A 70 -10.88 16.51 -6.99
C TRP A 70 -10.55 15.33 -6.06
N THR A 71 -9.37 14.71 -6.20
CA THR A 71 -8.98 13.63 -5.28
C THR A 71 -8.83 14.10 -3.84
N LEU A 72 -8.41 15.35 -3.62
CA LEU A 72 -8.25 15.93 -2.28
C LEU A 72 -9.58 16.39 -1.66
N THR A 73 -10.60 16.70 -2.48
CA THR A 73 -11.88 17.23 -1.99
C THR A 73 -13.02 16.21 -1.99
N ASN A 74 -12.83 15.02 -2.54
CA ASN A 74 -13.86 13.98 -2.60
C ASN A 74 -14.32 13.49 -1.20
N ARG A 75 -15.62 13.29 -1.02
CA ARG A 75 -16.25 12.85 0.24
C ARG A 75 -15.74 11.52 0.83
N PHE A 76 -15.21 10.61 0.02
CA PHE A 76 -14.90 9.25 0.47
C PHE A 76 -13.48 9.11 1.03
N PHE A 77 -12.48 9.64 0.32
CA PHE A 77 -11.07 9.52 0.68
C PHE A 77 -10.31 10.86 0.63
N GLY A 78 -10.99 11.95 0.29
CA GLY A 78 -10.36 13.26 0.11
C GLY A 78 -9.77 13.82 1.39
N SER A 79 -10.47 13.70 2.53
CA SER A 79 -9.92 14.11 3.83
C SER A 79 -8.63 13.37 4.19
N ALA A 80 -8.58 12.05 3.95
CA ALA A 80 -7.40 11.24 4.21
C ALA A 80 -6.23 11.61 3.27
N LEU A 81 -6.50 11.85 1.98
CA LEU A 81 -5.48 12.28 1.02
C LEU A 81 -4.99 13.69 1.33
N PHE A 82 -5.89 14.63 1.59
CA PHE A 82 -5.54 15.98 1.99
C PHE A 82 -4.61 15.96 3.19
N GLU A 83 -4.97 15.24 4.25
CA GLU A 83 -4.15 15.13 5.45
C GLU A 83 -2.80 14.43 5.16
N TYR A 84 -2.77 13.45 4.26
CA TYR A 84 -1.52 12.80 3.84
C TYR A 84 -0.56 13.79 3.14
N TYR A 85 -1.05 14.59 2.20
CA TYR A 85 -0.22 15.57 1.51
C TYR A 85 0.09 16.81 2.36
N ALA A 86 -0.87 17.27 3.18
CA ALA A 86 -0.72 18.42 4.06
C ALA A 86 0.37 18.22 5.11
N THR A 87 0.57 17.00 5.61
CA THR A 87 1.63 16.67 6.59
C THR A 87 2.93 16.19 5.94
N GLY A 88 3.10 16.41 4.62
CA GLY A 88 4.33 16.04 3.92
C GLY A 88 4.50 14.54 3.68
N LYS A 89 3.40 13.82 3.39
CA LYS A 89 3.37 12.38 3.07
C LYS A 89 3.79 11.47 4.23
N THR A 90 3.43 11.87 5.45
CA THR A 90 3.73 11.13 6.69
C THR A 90 2.58 10.22 7.11
N LEU A 91 2.92 9.08 7.72
CA LEU A 91 1.92 8.13 8.23
C LEU A 91 1.74 8.28 9.75
N PRO A 92 0.51 8.18 10.28
CA PRO A 92 0.27 8.08 11.72
C PRO A 92 0.92 6.81 12.30
N GLY A 93 1.38 6.88 13.56
CA GLY A 93 2.03 5.74 14.24
C GLY A 93 1.17 4.47 14.30
N HIS A 94 -0.13 4.60 14.57
CA HIS A 94 -1.04 3.45 14.59
C HIS A 94 -1.17 2.78 13.21
N VAL A 95 -1.21 3.56 12.12
CA VAL A 95 -1.28 3.01 10.76
C VAL A 95 0.01 2.27 10.41
N LYS A 96 1.17 2.80 10.83
CA LYS A 96 2.45 2.11 10.64
C LYS A 96 2.45 0.73 11.29
N LEU A 97 1.92 0.60 12.50
CA LEU A 97 1.81 -0.68 13.19
C LEU A 97 0.82 -1.62 12.48
N VAL A 98 -0.33 -1.11 12.03
CA VAL A 98 -1.31 -1.89 11.26
C VAL A 98 -0.70 -2.44 9.99
N ILE A 99 0.07 -1.65 9.23
CA ILE A 99 0.76 -2.11 8.02
C ILE A 99 1.76 -3.23 8.36
N ALA A 100 2.59 -3.04 9.39
CA ALA A 100 3.53 -4.06 9.83
C ALA A 100 2.82 -5.37 10.24
N ALA A 101 1.73 -5.26 11.01
CA ALA A 101 0.92 -6.41 11.41
C ALA A 101 0.30 -7.12 10.21
N MET A 102 -0.19 -6.38 9.21
CA MET A 102 -0.80 -6.94 8.01
C MET A 102 0.23 -7.64 7.12
N ILE A 103 1.44 -7.07 6.97
CA ILE A 103 2.55 -7.74 6.28
C ILE A 103 2.91 -9.04 7.00
N GLY A 104 3.02 -9.01 8.33
CA GLY A 104 3.31 -10.20 9.12
C GLY A 104 2.26 -11.28 8.93
N LEU A 105 0.99 -10.92 9.13
CA LEU A 105 -0.14 -11.85 8.99
C LEU A 105 -0.19 -12.48 7.59
N MET A 106 -0.10 -11.67 6.53
CA MET A 106 -0.19 -12.14 5.15
C MET A 106 1.03 -12.97 4.75
N SER A 107 2.24 -12.57 5.16
CA SER A 107 3.46 -13.32 4.89
C SER A 107 3.47 -14.65 5.65
N SER A 108 3.01 -14.68 6.90
CA SER A 108 2.87 -15.91 7.68
C SER A 108 1.83 -16.85 7.10
N ALA A 109 0.66 -16.35 6.71
CA ALA A 109 -0.37 -17.16 6.05
C ALA A 109 0.12 -17.74 4.72
N SER A 110 0.78 -16.91 3.90
CA SER A 110 1.37 -17.35 2.63
C SER A 110 2.48 -18.39 2.84
N ALA A 111 3.41 -18.14 3.78
CA ALA A 111 4.48 -19.08 4.10
C ALA A 111 3.94 -20.42 4.62
N TYR A 112 2.91 -20.38 5.47
CA TYR A 112 2.24 -21.59 5.95
C TYR A 112 1.62 -22.38 4.80
N PHE A 113 0.91 -21.70 3.88
CA PHE A 113 0.30 -22.36 2.73
C PHE A 113 1.35 -22.99 1.80
N VAL A 114 2.44 -22.26 1.52
CA VAL A 114 3.56 -22.77 0.73
C VAL A 114 4.20 -23.97 1.42
N TRP A 115 4.46 -23.91 2.72
CA TRP A 115 5.01 -25.03 3.47
C TRP A 115 4.05 -26.24 3.49
N TYR A 116 2.76 -26.00 3.70
CA TYR A 116 1.74 -27.04 3.76
C TYR A 116 1.65 -27.84 2.45
N ILE A 117 1.73 -27.16 1.30
CA ILE A 117 1.65 -27.81 -0.02
C ILE A 117 3.01 -28.33 -0.48
N SER A 118 4.06 -27.51 -0.37
CA SER A 118 5.34 -27.77 -1.03
C SER A 118 6.33 -28.54 -0.18
N THR A 119 6.25 -28.48 1.16
CA THR A 119 7.22 -29.09 2.07
C THR A 119 6.63 -30.25 2.84
N LYS A 120 5.47 -30.06 3.48
CA LYS A 120 4.80 -31.14 4.23
C LYS A 120 4.25 -32.24 3.30
N GLY A 121 3.54 -31.85 2.24
CA GLY A 121 2.87 -32.81 1.34
C GLY A 121 1.88 -33.69 2.11
N ASP A 122 1.96 -35.01 1.90
CA ASP A 122 1.10 -36.01 2.55
C ASP A 122 1.59 -36.45 3.94
N GLY A 123 2.72 -35.89 4.40
CA GLY A 123 3.30 -36.22 5.70
C GLY A 123 2.46 -35.77 6.89
N THR A 124 2.76 -36.30 8.08
CA THR A 124 2.09 -35.87 9.31
C THR A 124 2.75 -34.63 9.90
N LEU A 125 1.97 -33.82 10.64
CA LEU A 125 2.41 -32.49 11.08
C LEU A 125 3.54 -32.55 12.12
N PHE A 126 3.58 -33.61 12.94
CA PHE A 126 4.52 -33.78 14.05
C PHE A 126 5.66 -34.75 13.74
N ASP A 127 5.68 -35.38 12.56
CA ASP A 127 6.76 -36.25 12.13
C ASP A 127 7.44 -35.67 10.89
N THR A 128 8.54 -34.96 11.11
CA THR A 128 9.34 -34.33 10.06
C THR A 128 9.94 -35.32 9.08
N SER A 129 10.13 -36.59 9.48
CA SER A 129 10.67 -37.63 8.60
C SER A 129 9.63 -38.17 7.62
N SER A 130 8.34 -37.93 7.89
CA SER A 130 7.22 -38.34 7.03
C SER A 130 6.90 -37.34 5.91
N TRP A 131 7.55 -36.17 5.89
CA TRP A 131 7.26 -35.12 4.92
C TRP A 131 7.74 -35.52 3.53
N SER A 132 6.84 -35.41 2.55
CA SER A 132 7.05 -35.89 1.17
C SER A 132 7.01 -34.76 0.12
N GLY A 133 6.99 -33.50 0.57
CA GLY A 133 6.92 -32.35 -0.32
C GLY A 133 8.15 -32.20 -1.22
N LYS A 134 7.96 -31.57 -2.39
CA LYS A 134 9.02 -31.31 -3.36
C LYS A 134 10.11 -30.35 -2.86
N ASP A 135 9.77 -29.49 -1.91
CA ASP A 135 10.68 -28.55 -1.25
C ASP A 135 11.08 -29.09 0.12
N GLU A 136 12.02 -30.04 0.12
CA GLU A 136 12.49 -30.80 1.30
C GLU A 136 12.99 -29.89 2.43
N PHE A 137 13.64 -28.77 2.08
CA PHE A 137 14.21 -27.83 3.05
C PHE A 137 13.28 -26.65 3.37
N GLY A 138 12.14 -26.53 2.68
CA GLY A 138 11.18 -25.44 2.90
C GLY A 138 11.66 -24.06 2.48
N PHE A 139 12.56 -23.99 1.50
CA PHE A 139 13.13 -22.73 1.01
C PHE A 139 12.05 -21.73 0.56
N GLY A 140 10.94 -22.21 0.00
CA GLY A 140 9.83 -21.34 -0.41
C GLY A 140 9.20 -20.60 0.77
N ALA A 141 8.85 -21.32 1.83
CA ALA A 141 8.26 -20.73 3.03
C ALA A 141 9.24 -19.81 3.77
N ILE A 142 10.50 -20.24 3.91
CA ILE A 142 11.57 -19.43 4.52
C ILE A 142 11.78 -18.12 3.77
N THR A 143 11.77 -18.16 2.44
CA THR A 143 11.92 -16.97 1.59
C THR A 143 10.77 -15.99 1.84
N VAL A 144 9.52 -16.46 1.84
CA VAL A 144 8.34 -15.62 2.08
C VAL A 144 8.40 -14.95 3.45
N LEU A 145 8.76 -15.69 4.49
CA LEU A 145 8.92 -15.12 5.84
C LEU A 145 10.04 -14.09 5.89
N SER A 146 11.19 -14.38 5.28
CA SER A 146 12.35 -13.48 5.28
C SER A 146 12.02 -12.15 4.60
N VAL A 147 11.38 -12.20 3.42
CA VAL A 147 10.94 -11.00 2.70
C VAL A 147 9.89 -10.24 3.51
N GLY A 148 8.94 -10.93 4.14
CA GLY A 148 7.94 -10.33 5.02
C GLY A 148 8.57 -9.58 6.20
N ILE A 149 9.54 -10.19 6.87
CA ILE A 149 10.29 -9.59 7.99
C ILE A 149 11.07 -8.36 7.53
N LEU A 150 11.79 -8.46 6.41
CA LEU A 150 12.51 -7.31 5.83
C LEU A 150 11.56 -6.16 5.50
N GLY A 151 10.38 -6.47 4.95
CA GLY A 151 9.32 -5.49 4.69
C GLY A 151 8.83 -4.80 5.97
N ILE A 152 8.62 -5.55 7.04
CA ILE A 152 8.24 -5.00 8.36
C ILE A 152 9.34 -4.08 8.90
N ILE A 153 10.59 -4.53 8.90
CA ILE A 153 11.74 -3.74 9.37
C ILE A 153 11.84 -2.44 8.58
N TYR A 154 11.72 -2.51 7.25
CA TYR A 154 11.73 -1.34 6.38
C TYR A 154 10.62 -0.35 6.75
N VAL A 155 9.37 -0.82 6.87
CA VAL A 155 8.24 0.04 7.24
C VAL A 155 8.47 0.68 8.60
N LEU A 156 8.92 -0.07 9.60
CA LEU A 156 9.13 0.43 10.95
C LEU A 156 10.26 1.46 11.03
N THR A 157 11.34 1.29 10.27
CA THR A 157 12.55 2.12 10.35
C THR A 157 12.60 3.28 9.35
N ALA A 158 12.27 3.03 8.08
CA ALA A 158 12.48 3.99 6.99
C ALA A 158 11.31 4.98 6.81
N VAL A 159 10.09 4.59 7.21
CA VAL A 159 8.89 5.42 6.97
C VAL A 159 8.77 6.51 8.03
N LYS A 160 8.70 7.77 7.60
CA LYS A 160 8.49 8.92 8.50
C LYS A 160 7.12 8.85 9.17
N THR A 161 7.11 8.92 10.50
CA THR A 161 5.90 8.81 11.33
C THR A 161 5.54 10.18 11.91
N ARG A 162 4.27 10.54 11.85
CA ARG A 162 3.73 11.66 12.64
C ARG A 162 3.12 11.12 13.93
N LYS A 163 3.33 11.84 15.03
CA LYS A 163 2.70 11.56 16.31
C LYS A 163 1.19 11.80 16.20
#